data_AF-A0A8J5PIV4-F1
#
_entry.id   AF-A0A8J5PIV4-F1
#
_cell.length_a   1.000
_cell.length_b   1.000
_cell.length_c   1.000
_cell.angle_alpha   90.00
_cell.angle_beta   90.00
_cell.angle_gamma   90.00
#
_symmetry.space_group_name_H-M   'P 1'
#
loop_
_entity.id
_entity.type
_entity.pdbx_description
1 polymer ?
#
loop_
_entity_poly.entity_id
_entity_poly.type
_entity_poly.pdbx_seq_one_letter_code
_entity_poly.pdbx_strand_id
1 'polypeptide(L)'
;MANSSAIRVAPAKRQKANDSQSQLSETSGSIDWNARLPSGNEFTESLKAALTSLKPQIERLEQLLISINDEHRGLAAVRRSLYSSKDELAKDLEKAQECLIDVEESTATEEEIVRDLEGTVIEYQKVYIIVKSQLGKSSAELSKTESEIQSVNRRLDQLEAERAEVMKEKEGADKAMKSTMFMSQFMDGGWQASVDSFGQAFGDEAVQTAF
;
A
#
# COMPACT_ATOMS: atom_id res chain seq x y z
N MET A 1 36.65 -14.04 6.23
CA MET A 1 37.43 -13.87 7.48
C MET A 1 36.63 -14.53 8.59
N ALA A 2 37.20 -15.60 9.16
CA ALA A 2 36.58 -16.39 10.22
C ALA A 2 36.52 -15.59 11.52
N ASN A 3 35.42 -15.70 12.26
CA ASN A 3 35.39 -15.42 13.70
C ASN A 3 34.38 -16.37 14.37
N SER A 4 34.80 -17.63 14.53
CA SER A 4 34.22 -18.56 15.50
C SER A 4 34.38 -17.98 16.89
N SER A 5 33.29 -17.54 17.51
CA SER A 5 33.27 -17.26 18.95
C SER A 5 33.14 -18.59 19.68
N ALA A 6 34.28 -19.22 19.94
CA ALA A 6 34.38 -20.39 20.80
C ALA A 6 34.02 -19.99 22.24
N ILE A 7 32.83 -20.40 22.70
CA ILE A 7 32.47 -20.32 24.11
C ILE A 7 33.34 -21.33 24.86
N ARG A 8 34.47 -20.85 25.41
CA ARG A 8 35.25 -21.59 26.40
C ARG A 8 34.46 -21.62 27.70
N VAL A 9 33.80 -22.74 27.97
CA VAL A 9 33.32 -23.03 29.33
C VAL A 9 34.54 -23.36 30.18
N ALA A 10 34.90 -22.42 31.05
CA ALA A 10 35.94 -22.63 32.06
C ALA A 10 35.52 -23.79 33.01
N PRO A 11 36.46 -24.65 33.45
CA PRO A 11 36.14 -25.65 34.44
C PRO A 11 35.75 -24.94 35.75
N ALA A 12 34.55 -25.23 36.24
CA ALA A 12 34.08 -24.73 37.51
C ALA A 12 35.10 -25.07 38.61
N LYS A 13 35.66 -24.03 39.22
CA LYS A 13 36.42 -24.09 40.47
C LYS A 13 35.63 -24.94 41.46
N ARG A 14 36.18 -26.09 41.87
CA ARG A 14 35.70 -26.82 43.04
C ARG A 14 35.82 -25.88 44.24
N GLN A 15 34.69 -25.35 44.65
CA GLN A 15 34.55 -24.65 45.91
C GLN A 15 34.70 -25.70 47.00
N LYS A 16 35.81 -25.62 47.74
CA LYS A 16 36.06 -26.42 48.94
C LYS A 16 35.02 -25.98 49.98
N ALA A 17 33.85 -26.62 49.95
CA ALA A 17 32.87 -26.47 50.99
C ALA A 17 33.40 -27.18 52.23
N ASN A 18 33.45 -26.40 53.31
CA ASN A 18 33.90 -26.69 54.65
C ASN A 18 33.90 -28.16 55.04
N ASP A 19 35.02 -28.55 55.65
CA ASP A 19 35.20 -29.75 56.45
C ASP A 19 34.03 -29.88 57.43
N SER A 20 32.99 -30.62 57.02
CA SER A 20 32.03 -31.22 57.93
C SER A 20 32.83 -32.23 58.72
N GLN A 21 33.36 -31.77 59.84
CA GLN A 21 33.99 -32.52 60.89
C GLN A 21 33.09 -33.72 61.18
N SER A 22 33.38 -34.84 60.50
CA SER A 22 32.79 -36.12 60.84
C SER A 22 33.20 -36.34 62.28
N GLN A 23 32.24 -36.28 63.20
CA GLN A 23 32.35 -36.96 64.48
C GLN A 23 32.37 -38.47 64.18
N LEU A 24 33.44 -38.92 63.53
CA LEU A 24 33.96 -40.25 63.70
C LEU A 24 34.45 -40.24 65.14
N SER A 25 33.58 -40.70 66.03
CA SER A 25 34.00 -41.10 67.37
C SER A 25 35.20 -42.02 67.19
N GLU A 26 36.39 -41.51 67.49
CA GLU A 26 37.60 -42.29 67.57
C GLU A 26 37.38 -43.38 68.62
N THR A 27 36.97 -44.57 68.16
CA THR A 27 37.19 -45.80 68.91
C THR A 27 38.52 -46.41 68.49
N SER A 28 39.56 -45.58 68.32
CA SER A 28 40.94 -46.05 68.37
C SER A 28 41.37 -46.20 69.83
N GLY A 29 40.64 -47.05 70.56
CA GLY A 29 41.13 -47.60 71.81
C GLY A 29 42.23 -48.59 71.48
N SER A 30 43.44 -48.33 71.99
CA SER A 30 44.54 -49.31 72.03
C SER A 30 44.00 -50.67 72.46
N ILE A 31 44.12 -51.69 71.60
CA ILE A 31 43.75 -53.06 71.95
C ILE A 31 44.69 -53.52 73.06
N ASP A 32 44.18 -53.52 74.30
CA ASP A 32 44.86 -54.13 75.43
C ASP A 32 44.78 -55.65 75.27
N TRP A 33 45.88 -56.24 74.78
CA TRP A 33 46.01 -57.69 74.62
C TRP A 33 46.01 -58.46 75.96
N ASN A 34 46.11 -57.76 77.10
CA ASN A 34 45.97 -58.34 78.45
C ASN A 34 44.54 -58.19 79.02
N ALA A 35 43.60 -57.58 78.28
CA ALA A 35 42.21 -57.55 78.68
C ALA A 35 41.67 -58.98 78.77
N ARG A 36 40.97 -59.31 79.86
CA ARG A 36 40.26 -60.59 79.98
C ARG A 36 39.37 -60.75 78.75
N LEU A 37 39.58 -61.84 78.00
CA LEU A 37 38.66 -62.23 76.93
C LEU A 37 37.25 -62.25 77.52
N PRO A 38 36.25 -61.69 76.82
CA PRO A 38 34.87 -61.72 77.29
C PRO A 38 34.52 -63.16 77.62
N SER A 39 33.84 -63.37 78.75
CA SER A 39 33.29 -64.69 79.02
C SER A 39 32.29 -65.06 77.90
N GLY A 40 32.03 -66.36 77.71
CA GLY A 40 31.15 -66.81 76.61
C GLY A 40 29.76 -66.14 76.62
N ASN A 41 29.28 -65.70 77.79
CA ASN A 41 28.01 -64.97 77.91
C ASN A 41 28.14 -63.49 77.46
N GLU A 42 29.20 -62.78 77.82
CA GLU A 42 29.43 -61.36 77.49
C GLU A 42 29.63 -61.17 75.98
N PHE A 43 30.36 -62.08 75.34
CA PHE A 43 30.49 -62.09 73.88
C PHE A 43 29.13 -62.29 73.19
N THR A 44 28.31 -63.20 73.71
CA THR A 44 26.98 -63.48 73.16
C THR A 44 26.04 -62.28 73.28
N GLU A 45 26.04 -61.60 74.44
CA GLU A 45 25.22 -60.41 74.64
C GLU A 45 25.69 -59.21 73.80
N SER A 46 27.02 -59.04 73.63
CA SER A 46 27.56 -58.03 72.71
C SER A 46 27.13 -58.29 71.25
N LEU A 47 27.10 -59.56 70.83
CA LEU A 47 26.66 -59.93 69.49
C LEU A 47 25.16 -59.71 69.30
N LYS A 48 24.33 -60.01 70.32
CA LYS A 48 22.89 -59.69 70.30
C LYS A 48 22.64 -58.19 70.26
N ALA A 49 23.38 -57.40 71.04
CA ALA A 49 23.25 -55.93 71.03
C ALA A 49 23.63 -55.35 69.65
N ALA A 50 24.73 -55.83 69.06
CA ALA A 50 25.12 -55.45 67.71
C ALA A 50 24.06 -55.83 66.67
N LEU A 51 23.51 -57.05 66.74
CA LEU A 51 22.43 -57.49 65.85
C LEU A 51 21.17 -56.64 65.99
N THR A 52 20.81 -56.29 67.23
CA THR A 52 19.64 -55.46 67.54
C THR A 52 19.84 -54.01 67.04
N SER A 53 21.07 -53.51 67.09
CA SER A 53 21.44 -52.19 66.55
C SER A 53 21.49 -52.17 65.01
N LEU A 54 21.86 -53.27 64.37
CA LEU A 54 21.99 -53.37 62.91
C LEU A 54 20.64 -53.49 62.19
N LYS A 55 19.69 -54.22 62.77
CA LYS A 55 18.37 -54.46 62.16
C LYS A 55 17.66 -53.19 61.66
N PRO A 56 17.48 -52.12 62.47
CA PRO A 56 16.84 -50.89 61.99
C PRO A 56 17.67 -50.14 60.92
N GLN A 57 18.98 -50.38 60.84
CA GLN A 57 19.81 -49.80 59.77
C GLN A 57 19.57 -50.50 58.43
N ILE A 58 19.43 -51.83 58.44
CA ILE A 58 19.08 -52.60 57.25
C ILE A 58 17.71 -52.16 56.71
N GLU A 59 16.70 -52.06 57.58
CA GLU A 59 15.36 -51.62 57.19
C GLU A 59 15.37 -50.20 56.57
N ARG A 60 16.16 -49.27 57.12
CA ARG A 60 16.32 -47.92 56.54
C ARG A 60 16.97 -47.95 55.15
N LEU A 61 17.99 -48.79 54.95
CA LEU A 61 18.66 -48.94 53.66
C LEU A 61 17.73 -49.54 52.60
N GLU A 62 16.91 -50.53 52.97
CA GLU A 62 15.91 -51.11 52.08
C GLU A 62 14.88 -50.07 51.62
N GLN A 63 14.37 -49.25 52.55
CA GLN A 63 13.44 -48.16 52.20
C GLN A 63 14.09 -47.11 51.29
N LEU A 64 15.34 -46.75 51.57
CA LEU A 64 16.07 -45.81 50.71
C LEU A 64 16.26 -46.38 49.30
N LEU A 65 16.56 -47.68 49.18
CA LEU A 65 16.71 -48.34 47.88
C LEU A 65 15.39 -48.34 47.08
N ILE A 66 14.25 -48.54 47.74
CA ILE A 66 12.92 -48.44 47.12
C ILE A 66 12.69 -47.01 46.59
N SER A 67 12.93 -46.00 47.43
CA SER A 67 12.78 -44.58 47.05
C SER A 67 13.66 -44.21 45.85
N ILE A 68 14.93 -44.63 45.86
CA ILE A 68 15.87 -44.37 44.76
C ILE A 68 15.39 -45.02 43.45
N ASN A 69 14.89 -46.26 43.51
CA ASN A 69 14.38 -46.95 42.33
C ASN A 69 13.12 -46.29 41.77
N ASP A 70 12.23 -45.81 42.64
CA ASP A 70 11.02 -45.08 42.24
C ASP A 70 11.36 -43.74 41.58
N GLU A 71 12.30 -42.98 42.16
CA GLU A 71 12.81 -41.73 41.57
C GLU A 71 13.50 -41.98 40.23
N HIS A 72 14.34 -43.01 40.13
CA HIS A 72 14.99 -43.38 38.87
C HIS A 72 13.94 -43.70 37.80
N ARG A 73 12.89 -44.46 38.14
CA ARG A 73 11.79 -44.77 37.21
C ARG A 73 11.07 -43.50 36.77
N GLY A 74 10.79 -42.58 37.69
CA GLY A 74 10.20 -41.27 37.41
C GLY A 74 11.05 -40.43 36.46
N LEU A 75 12.35 -40.29 36.76
CA LEU A 75 13.29 -39.54 35.92
C LEU A 75 13.45 -40.16 34.53
N ALA A 76 13.47 -41.49 34.41
CA ALA A 76 13.51 -42.16 33.12
C ALA A 76 12.25 -41.88 32.27
N ALA A 77 11.08 -41.80 32.89
CA ALA A 77 9.84 -41.43 32.21
C ALA A 77 9.86 -39.96 31.74
N VAL A 78 10.26 -39.03 32.61
CA VAL A 78 10.40 -37.61 32.27
C VAL A 78 11.41 -37.41 31.14
N ARG A 79 12.56 -38.06 31.22
CA ARG A 79 13.58 -38.02 30.17
C ARG A 79 13.01 -38.45 28.82
N ARG A 80 12.25 -39.54 28.77
CA ARG A 80 11.62 -40.01 27.52
C ARG A 80 10.62 -39.00 26.97
N SER A 81 9.79 -38.41 27.83
CA SER A 81 8.83 -37.36 27.44
C SER A 81 9.53 -36.12 26.89
N LEU A 82 10.64 -35.70 27.52
CA LEU A 82 11.40 -34.54 27.07
C LEU A 82 12.02 -34.75 25.69
N TYR A 83 12.58 -35.94 25.42
CA TYR A 83 13.08 -36.27 24.08
C TYR A 83 11.95 -36.25 23.04
N SER A 84 10.79 -36.84 23.35
CA SER A 84 9.63 -36.80 22.44
C SER A 84 9.15 -35.38 22.17
N SER A 85 9.06 -34.54 23.20
CA SER A 85 8.65 -33.14 23.03
C SER A 85 9.65 -32.33 22.23
N LYS A 86 10.95 -32.60 22.40
CA LYS A 86 12.01 -31.96 21.60
C LYS A 86 11.87 -32.32 20.12
N ASP A 87 11.59 -33.58 19.81
CA ASP A 87 11.45 -34.04 18.43
C ASP A 87 10.21 -33.44 17.75
N GLU A 88 9.09 -33.33 18.46
CA GLU A 88 7.90 -32.63 17.92
C GLU A 88 8.17 -31.14 17.72
N LEU A 89 8.82 -30.47 18.67
CA LEU A 89 9.19 -29.06 18.52
C LEU A 89 10.13 -28.83 17.32
N ALA A 90 11.03 -29.77 17.04
CA ALA A 90 11.91 -29.69 15.88
C ALA A 90 11.13 -29.77 14.56
N LYS A 91 10.13 -30.66 14.46
CA LYS A 91 9.26 -30.75 13.29
C LYS A 91 8.41 -29.49 13.10
N ASP A 92 7.89 -28.94 14.19
CA ASP A 92 7.09 -27.71 14.11
C ASP A 92 7.96 -26.50 13.72
N LEU A 93 9.21 -26.46 14.18
CA LEU A 93 10.17 -25.45 13.76
C LEU A 93 10.50 -25.56 12.27
N GLU A 94 10.73 -26.77 11.76
CA GLU A 94 11.00 -27.02 10.33
C GLU A 94 9.83 -26.54 9.46
N LYS A 95 8.59 -26.93 9.82
CA LYS A 95 7.38 -26.45 9.12
C LYS A 95 7.24 -24.93 9.18
N ALA A 96 7.48 -24.32 10.33
CA ALA A 96 7.40 -22.87 10.47
C ALA A 96 8.44 -22.14 9.61
N GLN A 97 9.64 -22.73 9.43
CA GLN A 97 10.68 -22.21 8.54
C GLN A 97 10.28 -22.33 7.07
N GLU A 98 9.70 -23.46 6.65
CA GLU A 98 9.16 -23.62 5.29
C GLU A 98 8.08 -22.56 5.00
N CYS A 99 7.12 -22.38 5.92
CA CYS A 99 6.10 -21.35 5.77
C CYS A 99 6.68 -19.92 5.72
N LEU A 100 7.77 -19.66 6.45
CA LEU A 100 8.43 -18.36 6.41
C LEU A 100 9.05 -18.10 5.04
N ILE A 101 9.69 -19.10 4.43
CA ILE A 101 10.26 -19.01 3.09
C ILE A 101 9.15 -18.69 2.07
N ASP A 102 8.01 -19.38 2.13
CA ASP A 102 6.87 -19.11 1.25
C ASP A 102 6.36 -17.65 1.39
N VAL A 103 6.30 -17.13 2.63
CA VAL A 103 5.91 -15.74 2.90
C VAL A 103 6.93 -14.75 2.36
N GLU A 104 8.23 -15.02 2.52
CA GLU A 104 9.30 -14.19 1.98
C GLU A 104 9.25 -14.13 0.44
N GLU A 105 9.02 -15.25 -0.23
CA GLU A 105 8.85 -15.31 -1.69
C GLU A 105 7.61 -14.55 -2.16
N SER A 106 6.46 -14.73 -1.49
CA SER A 106 5.24 -13.99 -1.80
C SER A 106 5.42 -12.49 -1.59
N THR A 107 6.10 -12.08 -0.52
CA THR A 107 6.37 -10.67 -0.20
C THR A 107 7.25 -10.04 -1.28
N ALA A 108 8.31 -10.73 -1.72
CA ALA A 108 9.18 -10.25 -2.78
C ALA A 108 8.44 -10.05 -4.12
N THR A 109 7.51 -10.96 -4.43
CA THR A 109 6.66 -10.88 -5.62
C THR A 109 5.69 -9.70 -5.53
N GLU A 110 5.05 -9.50 -4.38
CA GLU A 110 4.16 -8.34 -4.15
C GLU A 110 4.91 -7.01 -4.26
N GLU A 111 6.13 -6.93 -3.71
CA GLU A 111 6.98 -5.73 -3.84
C GLU A 111 7.34 -5.42 -5.29
N GLU A 112 7.57 -6.43 -6.14
CA GLU A 112 7.80 -6.25 -7.57
C GLU A 112 6.56 -5.66 -8.27
N ILE A 113 5.38 -6.23 -8.01
CA ILE A 113 4.11 -5.72 -8.55
C ILE A 113 3.87 -4.26 -8.13
N VAL A 114 4.15 -3.92 -6.87
CA VAL A 114 4.00 -2.54 -6.37
C VAL A 114 4.92 -1.59 -7.12
N ARG A 115 6.20 -1.93 -7.31
CA ARG A 115 7.14 -1.08 -8.09
C ARG A 115 6.68 -0.88 -9.52
N ASP A 116 6.17 -1.92 -10.17
CA ASP A 116 5.64 -1.82 -11.53
C ASP A 116 4.43 -0.89 -11.58
N LEU A 117 3.50 -1.03 -10.61
CA LEU A 117 2.34 -0.15 -10.50
C LEU A 117 2.74 1.31 -10.25
N GLU A 118 3.71 1.58 -9.37
CA GLU A 118 4.26 2.91 -9.16
C GLU A 118 4.79 3.52 -10.46
N GLY A 119 5.53 2.72 -11.26
CA GLY A 119 5.98 3.11 -12.58
C GLY A 119 4.84 3.50 -13.52
N THR A 120 3.77 2.70 -13.57
CA THR A 120 2.60 3.03 -14.40
C THR A 120 1.89 4.31 -13.94
N VAL A 121 1.77 4.53 -12.63
CA VAL A 121 1.14 5.74 -12.06
C VAL A 121 1.91 7.00 -12.46
N ILE A 122 3.25 6.94 -12.45
CA ILE A 122 4.10 8.05 -12.90
C ILE A 122 3.85 8.35 -14.38
N GLU A 123 3.77 7.34 -15.24
CA GLU A 123 3.46 7.54 -16.67
C GLU A 123 2.06 8.15 -16.87
N TYR A 124 1.05 7.65 -16.15
CA TYR A 124 -0.29 8.24 -16.19
C TYR A 124 -0.30 9.71 -15.74
N GLN A 125 0.46 10.07 -14.70
CA GLN A 125 0.58 11.46 -14.26
C GLN A 125 1.22 12.35 -15.33
N LYS A 126 2.28 11.88 -16.02
CA LYS A 126 2.90 12.62 -17.13
C LYS A 126 1.89 12.87 -18.25
N VAL A 127 1.16 11.83 -18.68
CA VAL A 127 0.13 11.95 -19.72
C VAL A 127 -0.97 12.92 -19.30
N TYR A 128 -1.45 12.82 -18.05
CA TYR A 128 -2.46 13.72 -17.52
C TYR A 128 -2.04 15.19 -17.58
N ILE A 129 -0.80 15.50 -17.20
CA ILE A 129 -0.26 16.87 -17.26
C ILE A 129 -0.21 17.38 -18.70
N ILE A 130 0.25 16.55 -19.65
CA ILE A 130 0.33 16.91 -21.07
C ILE A 130 -1.06 17.20 -21.63
N VAL A 131 -2.00 16.27 -21.46
CA VAL A 131 -3.38 16.40 -21.96
C VAL A 131 -4.07 17.61 -21.36
N LYS A 132 -3.92 17.84 -20.05
CA LYS A 132 -4.47 19.02 -19.37
C LYS A 132 -3.91 20.32 -19.92
N SER A 133 -2.60 20.38 -20.22
CA SER A 133 -1.97 21.56 -20.83
C SER A 133 -2.50 21.81 -22.24
N GLN A 134 -2.64 20.76 -23.06
CA GLN A 134 -3.20 20.87 -24.41
C GLN A 134 -4.66 21.33 -24.39
N LEU A 135 -5.49 20.78 -23.50
CA LEU A 135 -6.88 21.19 -23.34
C LEU A 135 -6.99 22.68 -22.99
N GLY A 136 -6.12 23.18 -22.10
CA GLY A 136 -6.05 24.61 -21.77
C GLY A 136 -5.71 25.49 -22.99
N LYS A 137 -4.75 25.07 -23.82
CA LYS A 137 -4.37 25.79 -25.06
C LYS A 137 -5.53 25.82 -26.06
N SER A 138 -6.12 24.67 -26.35
CA SER A 138 -7.25 24.58 -27.27
C SER A 138 -8.46 25.36 -26.78
N SER A 139 -8.72 25.39 -25.47
CA SER A 139 -9.80 26.21 -24.89
C SER A 139 -9.56 27.71 -25.11
N ALA A 140 -8.32 28.19 -24.93
CA ALA A 140 -7.98 29.58 -25.18
C ALA A 140 -8.09 29.96 -26.66
N GLU A 141 -7.62 29.10 -27.56
CA GLU A 141 -7.75 29.27 -29.01
C GLU A 141 -9.22 29.30 -29.45
N LEU A 142 -10.05 28.39 -28.92
CA LEU A 142 -11.48 28.35 -29.21
C LEU A 142 -12.19 29.63 -28.74
N SER A 143 -11.86 30.13 -27.56
CA SER A 143 -12.40 31.40 -27.04
C SER A 143 -12.03 32.60 -27.93
N LYS A 144 -10.81 32.59 -28.49
CA LYS A 144 -10.37 33.61 -29.46
C LYS A 144 -11.19 33.52 -30.75
N THR A 145 -11.29 32.33 -31.33
CA THR A 145 -12.07 32.10 -32.56
C THR A 145 -13.54 32.49 -32.38
N GLU A 146 -14.15 32.16 -31.24
CA GLU A 146 -15.52 32.55 -30.91
C GLU A 146 -15.67 34.09 -30.90
N SER A 147 -14.70 34.80 -30.33
CA SER A 147 -14.69 36.27 -30.31
C SER A 147 -14.57 36.86 -31.72
N GLU A 148 -13.76 36.25 -32.59
CA GLU A 148 -13.61 36.65 -33.99
C GLU A 148 -14.91 36.41 -34.79
N ILE A 149 -15.56 35.26 -34.60
CA ILE A 149 -16.88 34.95 -35.22
C ILE A 149 -17.91 36.01 -34.82
N GLN A 150 -17.98 36.36 -33.53
CA GLN A 150 -18.89 37.41 -33.08
C GLN A 150 -18.60 38.76 -33.74
N SER A 151 -17.32 39.09 -33.95
CA SER A 151 -16.93 40.31 -34.67
C SER A 151 -17.37 40.29 -36.13
N VAL A 152 -17.18 39.16 -36.83
CA VAL A 152 -17.59 38.99 -38.23
C VAL A 152 -19.10 39.08 -38.38
N ASN A 153 -19.86 38.41 -37.50
CA ASN A 153 -21.32 38.46 -37.52
C ASN A 153 -21.85 39.89 -37.39
N ARG A 154 -21.31 40.69 -36.45
CA ARG A 154 -21.67 42.11 -36.32
C ARG A 154 -21.40 42.91 -37.60
N ARG A 155 -20.28 42.65 -38.30
CA ARG A 155 -19.97 43.34 -39.56
C ARG A 155 -20.89 42.89 -40.69
N LEU A 156 -21.29 41.62 -40.71
CA LEU A 156 -22.21 41.07 -41.69
C LEU A 156 -23.61 41.71 -41.54
N ASP A 157 -24.14 41.77 -40.31
CA ASP A 157 -25.40 42.46 -40.01
C ASP A 157 -25.36 43.93 -40.48
N GLN A 158 -24.24 44.61 -40.24
CA GLN A 158 -24.03 45.99 -40.67
C GLN A 158 -24.00 46.11 -42.20
N LEU A 159 -23.33 45.20 -42.90
CA LEU A 159 -23.27 45.19 -44.37
C LEU A 159 -24.62 44.90 -45.01
N GLU A 160 -25.45 44.06 -44.39
CA GLU A 160 -26.82 43.81 -44.85
C GLU A 160 -27.69 45.06 -44.73
N ALA A 161 -27.55 45.83 -43.65
CA ALA A 161 -28.22 47.11 -43.49
C ALA A 161 -27.74 48.16 -44.51
N GLU A 162 -26.43 48.32 -44.69
CA GLU A 162 -25.82 49.21 -45.70
C GLU A 162 -26.31 48.85 -47.12
N ARG A 163 -26.35 47.55 -47.46
CA ARG A 163 -26.84 47.08 -48.76
C ARG A 163 -28.32 47.45 -48.97
N ALA A 164 -29.16 47.34 -47.95
CA ALA A 164 -30.57 47.71 -48.05
C ALA A 164 -30.76 49.21 -48.30
N GLU A 165 -29.94 50.05 -47.64
CA GLU A 165 -29.95 51.49 -47.83
C GLU A 165 -29.52 51.90 -49.25
N VAL A 166 -28.40 51.35 -49.73
CA VAL A 166 -27.88 51.60 -51.09
C VAL A 166 -28.89 51.19 -52.16
N MET A 167 -29.60 50.07 -51.98
CA MET A 167 -30.65 49.66 -52.91
C MET A 167 -31.78 50.69 -52.99
N LYS A 168 -32.20 51.24 -51.85
CA LYS A 168 -33.23 52.29 -51.80
C LYS A 168 -32.76 53.59 -52.46
N GLU A 169 -31.51 54.01 -52.20
CA GLU A 169 -30.93 55.20 -52.82
C GLU A 169 -30.84 55.04 -54.35
N LYS A 170 -30.36 53.88 -54.82
CA LYS A 170 -30.30 53.55 -56.24
C LYS A 170 -31.68 53.65 -56.91
N GLU A 171 -32.72 53.06 -56.31
CA GLU A 171 -34.08 53.16 -56.84
C GLU A 171 -34.58 54.62 -56.90
N GLY A 172 -34.22 55.44 -55.92
CA GLY A 172 -34.49 56.88 -55.93
C GLY A 172 -33.79 57.61 -57.06
N ALA A 173 -32.49 57.34 -57.25
CA ALA A 173 -31.68 57.92 -58.32
C ALA A 173 -32.20 57.53 -59.72
N ASP A 174 -32.55 56.25 -59.93
CA ASP A 174 -33.13 55.78 -61.19
C ASP A 174 -34.46 56.50 -61.52
N LYS A 175 -35.30 56.74 -60.50
CA LYS A 175 -36.54 57.51 -60.67
C LYS A 175 -36.27 58.98 -61.03
N ALA A 176 -35.34 59.63 -60.33
CA ALA A 176 -34.95 61.01 -60.61
C ALA A 176 -34.39 61.14 -62.03
N MET A 177 -33.48 60.25 -62.43
CA MET A 177 -32.91 60.23 -63.78
C MET A 177 -33.98 60.10 -64.86
N LYS A 178 -34.93 59.16 -64.72
CA LYS A 178 -36.05 59.00 -65.66
C LYS A 178 -36.89 60.27 -65.76
N SER A 179 -37.18 60.91 -64.62
CA SER A 179 -37.90 62.19 -64.59
C SER A 179 -37.14 63.31 -65.29
N THR A 180 -35.83 63.44 -65.08
CA THR A 180 -34.99 64.43 -65.76
C THR A 180 -34.90 64.18 -67.26
N MET A 181 -34.75 62.92 -67.69
CA MET A 181 -34.76 62.55 -69.11
C MET A 181 -36.07 62.96 -69.79
N PHE A 182 -37.20 62.69 -69.12
CA PHE A 182 -38.51 63.13 -69.60
C PHE A 182 -38.59 64.66 -69.71
N MET A 183 -38.16 65.41 -68.69
CA MET A 183 -38.13 66.88 -68.73
C MET A 183 -37.19 67.43 -69.83
N SER A 184 -36.06 66.78 -70.11
CA SER A 184 -35.17 67.20 -71.21
C SER A 184 -35.84 67.00 -72.57
N GLN A 185 -36.39 65.81 -72.83
CA GLN A 185 -37.11 65.52 -74.08
C GLN A 185 -38.28 66.48 -74.30
N PHE A 186 -38.98 66.81 -73.21
CA PHE A 186 -40.05 67.78 -73.19
C PHE A 186 -39.61 69.19 -73.61
N MET A 187 -38.51 69.68 -73.05
CA MET A 187 -37.97 71.01 -73.34
C MET A 187 -37.37 71.10 -74.76
N ASP A 188 -36.73 70.03 -75.26
CA ASP A 188 -36.09 69.97 -76.57
C ASP A 188 -37.09 69.81 -77.74
N GLY A 189 -38.20 69.08 -77.54
CA GLY A 189 -39.23 68.83 -78.56
C GLY A 189 -40.32 69.91 -78.69
N GLY A 190 -40.39 70.83 -77.72
CA GLY A 190 -41.42 71.87 -77.63
C GLY A 190 -42.73 71.38 -77.01
N TRP A 191 -43.43 72.27 -76.28
CA TRP A 191 -44.60 71.94 -75.46
C TRP A 191 -45.72 71.20 -76.23
N GLN A 192 -45.97 71.57 -77.49
CA GLN A 192 -47.04 70.96 -78.29
C GLN A 192 -46.78 69.48 -78.62
N ALA A 193 -45.55 69.12 -78.98
CA ALA A 193 -45.20 67.74 -79.38
C ALA A 193 -45.22 66.75 -78.20
N SER A 194 -44.98 67.24 -76.99
CA SER A 194 -45.03 66.41 -75.78
C SER A 194 -46.45 66.17 -75.26
N VAL A 195 -47.37 67.12 -75.44
CA VAL A 195 -48.80 66.94 -75.12
C VAL A 195 -49.43 65.89 -76.04
N ASP A 196 -49.12 65.94 -77.33
CA ASP A 196 -49.64 65.00 -78.33
C ASP A 196 -49.19 63.55 -78.06
N SER A 197 -47.92 63.34 -77.67
CA SER A 197 -47.41 62.00 -77.33
C SER A 197 -48.01 61.43 -76.03
N PHE A 198 -48.39 62.28 -75.07
CA PHE A 198 -49.00 61.84 -73.81
C PHE A 198 -50.47 61.44 -73.99
N GLY A 199 -51.23 62.20 -74.80
CA GLY A 199 -52.60 61.84 -75.22
C GLY A 199 -52.65 60.53 -76.01
N GLN A 200 -51.64 60.25 -76.83
CA GLN A 200 -51.57 59.02 -77.62
C GLN A 200 -51.24 57.76 -76.80
N ALA A 201 -50.50 57.90 -75.69
CA ALA A 201 -50.07 56.78 -74.84
C ALA A 201 -51.04 56.46 -73.68
N PHE A 202 -51.73 57.47 -73.15
CA PHE A 202 -52.60 57.33 -71.96
C PHE A 202 -54.06 57.74 -72.19
N GLY A 203 -54.40 58.21 -73.39
CA GLY A 203 -55.74 58.69 -73.77
C GLY A 203 -55.96 60.16 -73.41
N ASP A 204 -56.64 60.91 -74.29
CA ASP A 204 -56.88 62.37 -74.17
C ASP A 204 -57.57 62.78 -72.85
N GLU A 205 -58.31 61.86 -72.22
CA GLU A 205 -59.00 62.09 -70.95
C GLU A 205 -58.02 62.24 -69.77
N ALA A 206 -56.87 61.56 -69.83
CA ALA A 206 -55.79 61.70 -68.85
C ALA A 206 -55.04 63.04 -68.99
N VAL A 207 -55.01 63.62 -70.19
CA VAL A 207 -54.39 64.93 -70.47
C VAL A 207 -55.22 66.07 -69.89
N GLN A 208 -56.56 66.01 -70.02
CA GLN A 208 -57.48 67.04 -69.51
C GLN A 208 -57.61 67.07 -67.98
N THR A 209 -57.28 65.97 -67.30
CA THR A 209 -57.41 65.88 -65.84
C THR A 209 -56.14 66.34 -65.10
N ALA A 210 -55.02 66.46 -65.82
CA ALA A 210 -53.69 66.75 -65.24
C ALA A 210 -53.23 68.22 -65.40
N PHE A 211 -53.93 69.03 -66.21
CA PHE A 211 -53.65 70.43 -66.50
C PHE A 211 -54.93 71.27 -66.47
#